data_AF-A0A353H3U4-F1
#
_entry.id   AF-A0A353H3U4-F1
#
_cell.length_a   1.000
_cell.length_b   1.000
_cell.length_c   1.000
_cell.angle_alpha   90.00
_cell.angle_beta   90.00
_cell.angle_gamma   90.00
#
_symmetry.space_group_name_H-M   'P 1'
#
loop_
_entity.id
_entity.type
_entity.pdbx_description
1 polymer ?
#
loop_
_entity_poly.entity_id
_entity_poly.type
_entity_poly.pdbx_seq_one_letter_code
_entity_poly.pdbx_strand_id
1 'polypeptide(L)'
;SSNTHSIPNLLSGFALQYKDELVEFLKTDVNAFLLSEWEEIAEHRVLSNQENFFYYLMKKYQQTPAGRHLIEKQTAYEKERGITRIQSLHSFDVEAQVIRLADLKPANIDPRLLDNDPLFKGMTNQCDFLECSNALILNIDYPLGLGAYNILSKLAEELTEILGVYIMGKAATLNGVKGDVMIPSVVQDEQSLNTYLFQNVFTAHDVEPYLMYGTVLDNQKALTVLGTFLQNSRLMDVMYREGYTDIEMEAGPYLSAVYEMTRPKRYPVNEIVNLYGIPFDTGVLHYASDTPLSKGKNLGAGALSYEGMDSTYAASVAILRRILNQEVKRLSAGGQYPLKASN
;
A
#
# COMPACT_ATOMS: atom_id res chain seq x y z
N SER A 1 2.10 -6.58 12.47
CA SER A 1 1.01 -6.70 11.48
C SER A 1 1.54 -6.24 10.14
N SER A 2 2.09 -7.19 9.38
CA SER A 2 2.81 -6.90 8.14
C SER A 2 1.83 -6.80 6.97
N ASN A 3 2.01 -5.80 6.11
CA ASN A 3 1.26 -5.60 4.87
C ASN A 3 2.02 -6.12 3.64
N THR A 4 3.06 -6.94 3.83
CA THR A 4 3.91 -7.51 2.75
C THR A 4 3.17 -8.41 1.75
N HIS A 5 1.88 -8.63 1.95
CA HIS A 5 1.06 -9.50 1.12
C HIS A 5 0.27 -8.73 0.06
N SER A 6 -0.15 -7.48 0.29
CA SER A 6 -1.09 -6.80 -0.62
C SER A 6 -0.49 -6.55 -2.01
N ILE A 7 0.75 -6.06 -2.07
CA ILE A 7 1.45 -5.80 -3.33
C ILE A 7 1.72 -7.10 -4.12
N PRO A 8 2.34 -8.15 -3.55
CA PRO A 8 2.49 -9.43 -4.26
C PRO A 8 1.16 -10.09 -4.65
N ASN A 9 0.13 -10.00 -3.82
CA ASN A 9 -1.17 -10.58 -4.14
C ASN A 9 -1.77 -9.92 -5.39
N LEU A 10 -1.75 -8.59 -5.45
CA LEU A 10 -2.26 -7.84 -6.60
C LEU A 10 -1.45 -8.11 -7.89
N LEU A 11 -0.12 -8.24 -7.80
CA LEU A 11 0.73 -8.41 -8.97
C LEU A 11 0.84 -9.86 -9.45
N SER A 12 0.66 -10.84 -8.57
CA SER A 12 0.70 -12.26 -8.92
C SER A 12 -0.67 -12.83 -9.29
N GLY A 13 -1.73 -12.30 -8.66
CA GLY A 13 -3.08 -12.85 -8.68
C GLY A 13 -3.15 -14.33 -8.31
N PHE A 14 -2.20 -14.83 -7.52
CA PHE A 14 -2.08 -16.26 -7.22
C PHE A 14 -3.39 -16.82 -6.63
N ALA A 15 -3.99 -16.11 -5.67
CA ALA A 15 -5.26 -16.54 -5.07
C ALA A 15 -6.40 -16.68 -6.08
N LEU A 16 -6.41 -15.84 -7.12
CA LEU A 16 -7.44 -15.84 -8.16
C LEU A 16 -7.34 -17.07 -9.08
N GLN A 17 -6.21 -17.78 -9.09
CA GLN A 17 -6.03 -19.04 -9.83
C GLN A 17 -6.63 -20.25 -9.10
N TYR A 18 -6.98 -20.10 -7.81
CA TYR A 18 -7.46 -21.18 -6.95
C TYR A 18 -8.87 -20.91 -6.43
N LYS A 19 -9.67 -20.09 -7.13
CA LYS A 19 -11.04 -19.70 -6.70
C LYS A 19 -11.90 -20.92 -6.36
N ASP A 20 -11.91 -21.93 -7.21
CA ASP A 20 -12.74 -23.13 -7.00
C ASP A 20 -12.34 -23.89 -5.73
N GLU A 21 -11.04 -24.12 -5.53
CA GLU A 21 -10.51 -24.78 -4.33
C GLU A 21 -10.82 -23.98 -3.06
N LEU A 22 -10.72 -22.66 -3.13
CA LEU A 22 -11.06 -21.77 -2.02
C LEU A 22 -12.57 -21.75 -1.72
N VAL A 23 -13.43 -21.80 -2.75
CA VAL A 23 -14.89 -21.89 -2.57
C VAL A 23 -15.28 -23.23 -1.95
N GLU A 24 -14.64 -24.34 -2.34
CA GLU A 24 -14.86 -25.64 -1.70
C GLU A 24 -14.47 -25.62 -0.21
N PHE A 25 -13.40 -24.91 0.15
CA PHE A 25 -13.01 -24.72 1.55
C PHE A 25 -14.10 -24.04 2.40
N LEU A 26 -14.92 -23.16 1.82
CA LEU A 26 -16.02 -22.50 2.52
C LEU A 26 -17.17 -23.44 2.92
N LYS A 27 -17.34 -24.57 2.23
CA LYS A 27 -18.44 -25.52 2.47
C LYS A 27 -18.27 -26.37 3.74
N THR A 28 -17.24 -26.10 4.55
CA THR A 28 -17.01 -26.77 5.83
C THR A 28 -17.74 -26.05 6.96
N ASP A 29 -18.27 -26.78 7.95
CA ASP A 29 -19.10 -26.22 9.05
C ASP A 29 -18.40 -25.09 9.85
N VAL A 30 -17.07 -25.03 9.81
CA VAL A 30 -16.25 -24.02 10.51
C VAL A 30 -16.31 -22.64 9.82
N ASN A 31 -16.72 -22.58 8.55
CA ASN A 31 -16.66 -21.37 7.73
C ASN A 31 -18.03 -20.73 7.45
N ALA A 32 -19.08 -21.10 8.19
CA ALA A 32 -20.46 -20.66 7.93
C ALA A 32 -20.63 -19.12 7.77
N PHE A 33 -19.90 -18.32 8.56
CA PHE A 33 -19.92 -16.86 8.43
C PHE A 33 -19.31 -16.38 7.08
N LEU A 34 -18.16 -16.93 6.70
CA LEU A 34 -17.50 -16.58 5.43
C LEU A 34 -18.28 -17.09 4.21
N LEU A 35 -18.98 -18.20 4.37
CA LEU A 35 -19.87 -18.73 3.33
C LEU A 35 -21.06 -17.80 3.11
N SER A 36 -21.72 -17.34 4.18
CA SER A 36 -22.80 -16.34 4.09
C SER A 36 -22.32 -15.05 3.43
N GLU A 37 -21.14 -14.57 3.79
CA GLU A 37 -20.54 -13.37 3.18
C GLU A 37 -20.24 -13.59 1.69
N TRP A 38 -19.68 -14.75 1.32
CA TRP A 38 -19.45 -15.11 -0.08
C TRP A 38 -20.75 -15.17 -0.89
N GLU A 39 -21.82 -15.74 -0.34
CA GLU A 39 -23.13 -15.79 -1.01
C GLU A 39 -23.67 -14.38 -1.29
N GLU A 40 -23.59 -13.47 -0.32
CA GLU A 40 -23.99 -12.07 -0.51
C GLU A 40 -23.16 -11.35 -1.58
N ILE A 41 -21.84 -11.60 -1.61
CA ILE A 41 -20.92 -11.03 -2.61
C ILE A 41 -21.21 -11.60 -4.01
N ALA A 42 -21.38 -12.92 -4.13
CA ALA A 42 -21.62 -13.60 -5.40
C ALA A 42 -22.95 -13.19 -6.04
N GLU A 43 -23.98 -12.97 -5.21
CA GLU A 43 -25.30 -12.51 -5.64
C GLU A 43 -25.38 -10.99 -5.84
N HIS A 44 -24.25 -10.27 -5.71
CA HIS A 44 -24.17 -8.80 -5.81
C HIS A 44 -25.15 -8.07 -4.87
N ARG A 45 -25.47 -8.69 -3.72
CA ARG A 45 -26.35 -8.12 -2.70
C ARG A 45 -25.64 -7.07 -1.84
N VAL A 46 -24.30 -7.08 -1.84
CA VAL A 46 -23.43 -6.14 -1.13
C VAL A 46 -22.37 -5.60 -2.08
N LEU A 47 -22.05 -4.31 -1.97
CA LEU A 47 -20.88 -3.70 -2.63
C LEU A 47 -19.61 -4.30 -2.01
N SER A 48 -18.88 -5.10 -2.79
CA SER A 48 -17.67 -5.77 -2.30
C SER A 48 -16.71 -6.06 -3.46
N ASN A 49 -15.41 -6.05 -3.14
CA ASN A 49 -14.36 -6.50 -4.05
C ASN A 49 -14.15 -8.01 -3.88
N GLN A 50 -14.56 -8.80 -4.87
CA GLN A 50 -14.39 -10.27 -4.84
C GLN A 50 -12.92 -10.66 -4.67
N GLU A 51 -12.00 -9.90 -5.27
CA GLU A 51 -10.56 -10.11 -5.20
C GLU A 51 -10.06 -10.04 -3.76
N ASN A 52 -10.48 -9.02 -2.99
CA ASN A 52 -10.12 -8.86 -1.58
C ASN A 52 -10.56 -10.08 -0.76
N PHE A 53 -11.77 -10.58 -1.02
CA PHE A 53 -12.29 -11.79 -0.38
C PHE A 53 -11.43 -13.02 -0.70
N PHE A 54 -11.03 -13.24 -1.95
CA PHE A 54 -10.17 -14.38 -2.31
C PHE A 54 -8.76 -14.28 -1.71
N TYR A 55 -8.17 -13.08 -1.65
CA TYR A 55 -6.87 -12.91 -0.98
C TYR A 55 -6.95 -13.21 0.51
N TYR A 56 -8.02 -12.79 1.16
CA TYR A 56 -8.29 -13.12 2.55
C TYR A 56 -8.45 -14.63 2.76
N LEU A 57 -9.25 -15.26 1.89
CA LEU A 57 -9.58 -16.67 1.98
C LEU A 57 -8.35 -17.55 1.73
N MET A 58 -7.49 -17.19 0.78
CA MET A 58 -6.22 -17.87 0.54
C MET A 58 -5.35 -17.90 1.81
N LYS A 59 -5.22 -16.75 2.49
CA LYS A 59 -4.47 -16.68 3.76
C LYS A 59 -5.05 -17.60 4.83
N LYS A 60 -6.38 -17.64 4.98
CA LYS A 60 -7.05 -18.56 5.92
C LYS A 60 -6.85 -20.02 5.54
N TYR A 61 -6.96 -20.34 4.25
CA TYR A 61 -6.83 -21.70 3.76
C TYR A 61 -5.41 -22.24 3.97
N GLN A 62 -4.38 -21.44 3.70
CA GLN A 62 -2.97 -21.77 3.94
C GLN A 62 -2.63 -22.06 5.42
N GLN A 63 -3.43 -21.55 6.37
CA GLN A 63 -3.27 -21.85 7.80
C GLN A 63 -3.81 -23.24 8.19
N THR A 64 -4.55 -23.90 7.29
CA THR A 64 -5.07 -25.26 7.50
C THR A 64 -4.06 -26.31 7.04
N PRO A 65 -4.15 -27.57 7.55
CA PRO A 65 -3.34 -28.67 7.04
C PRO A 65 -3.53 -28.93 5.53
N ALA A 66 -4.76 -28.75 5.00
CA ALA A 66 -5.07 -28.97 3.59
C ALA A 66 -4.44 -27.91 2.67
N GLY A 67 -4.49 -26.63 3.06
CA GLY A 67 -3.98 -25.52 2.26
C GLY A 67 -2.48 -25.24 2.43
N ARG A 68 -1.79 -25.85 3.41
CA ARG A 68 -0.35 -25.62 3.66
C ARG A 68 0.52 -25.84 2.42
N HIS A 69 0.12 -26.76 1.54
CA HIS A 69 0.83 -27.06 0.31
C HIS A 69 0.85 -25.88 -0.69
N LEU A 70 -0.07 -24.92 -0.56
CA LEU A 70 -0.13 -23.72 -1.42
C LEU A 70 0.90 -22.65 -1.03
N ILE A 71 1.51 -22.72 0.16
CA ILE A 71 2.51 -21.73 0.60
C ILE A 71 3.76 -21.81 -0.29
N GLU A 72 4.28 -23.02 -0.49
CA GLU A 72 5.44 -23.27 -1.34
C GLU A 72 5.10 -23.01 -2.82
N LYS A 73 3.91 -23.44 -3.26
CA LYS A 73 3.43 -23.16 -4.62
C LYS A 73 3.31 -21.66 -4.89
N GLN A 74 2.78 -20.87 -3.95
CA GLN A 74 2.70 -19.41 -4.08
C GLN A 74 4.09 -18.81 -4.21
N THR A 75 5.02 -19.21 -3.34
CA THR A 75 6.39 -18.69 -3.35
C THR A 75 7.09 -18.99 -4.68
N ALA A 76 6.95 -20.21 -5.20
CA ALA A 76 7.49 -20.59 -6.51
C ALA A 76 6.83 -19.80 -7.65
N TYR A 77 5.50 -19.69 -7.62
CA TYR A 77 4.71 -18.98 -8.63
C TYR A 77 5.02 -17.47 -8.69
N GLU A 78 5.23 -16.84 -7.53
CA GLU A 78 5.66 -15.45 -7.41
C GLU A 78 7.07 -15.26 -7.97
N LYS A 79 8.00 -16.17 -7.64
CA LYS A 79 9.37 -16.13 -8.15
C LYS A 79 9.44 -16.26 -9.68
N GLU A 80 8.63 -17.14 -10.27
CA GLU A 80 8.49 -17.28 -11.72
C GLU A 80 7.98 -16.01 -12.42
N ARG A 81 7.30 -15.12 -11.69
CA ARG A 81 6.77 -13.84 -12.17
C ARG A 81 7.60 -12.64 -11.70
N GLY A 82 8.86 -12.89 -11.35
CA GLY A 82 9.81 -11.84 -10.96
C GLY A 82 9.57 -11.22 -9.60
N ILE A 83 8.70 -11.78 -8.75
CA ILE A 83 8.50 -11.37 -7.36
C ILE A 83 9.43 -12.20 -6.48
N THR A 84 10.52 -11.59 -6.01
CA THR A 84 11.49 -12.24 -5.14
C THR A 84 11.33 -11.73 -3.72
N ARG A 85 10.97 -12.61 -2.79
CA ARG A 85 10.91 -12.31 -1.36
C ARG A 85 12.30 -12.36 -0.74
N ILE A 86 12.67 -11.31 -0.02
CA ILE A 86 13.90 -11.19 0.75
C ILE A 86 13.52 -11.35 2.22
N GLN A 87 14.01 -12.44 2.82
CA GLN A 87 13.86 -12.67 4.25
C GLN A 87 14.85 -11.79 5.01
N SER A 88 14.44 -11.32 6.19
CA SER A 88 15.40 -10.75 7.11
C SER A 88 16.34 -11.84 7.63
N LEU A 89 17.64 -11.64 7.43
CA LEU A 89 18.69 -12.55 7.90
C LEU A 89 19.18 -12.21 9.31
N HIS A 90 18.87 -11.02 9.81
CA HIS A 90 19.48 -10.41 10.99
C HIS A 90 18.45 -9.70 11.88
N SER A 91 18.92 -8.84 12.79
CA SER A 91 18.16 -8.28 13.91
C SER A 91 16.99 -7.35 13.55
N PHE A 92 16.87 -6.90 12.30
CA PHE A 92 15.76 -6.04 11.87
C PHE A 92 14.69 -6.91 11.20
N ASP A 93 13.56 -7.11 11.85
CA ASP A 93 12.43 -7.88 11.30
C ASP A 93 11.67 -7.07 10.24
N VAL A 94 12.37 -6.74 9.14
CA VAL A 94 11.84 -6.04 7.98
C VAL A 94 12.00 -6.95 6.78
N GLU A 95 10.89 -7.52 6.32
CA GLU A 95 10.84 -8.25 5.07
C GLU A 95 10.87 -7.28 3.88
N ALA A 96 11.33 -7.74 2.73
CA ALA A 96 11.22 -6.99 1.50
C ALA A 96 10.85 -7.89 0.33
N GLN A 97 10.36 -7.30 -0.75
CA GLN A 97 10.18 -7.95 -2.03
C GLN A 97 10.78 -7.08 -3.13
N VAL A 98 11.57 -7.72 -4.01
CA VAL A 98 12.02 -7.11 -5.25
C VAL A 98 11.17 -7.67 -6.38
N ILE A 99 10.51 -6.79 -7.12
CA ILE A 99 9.54 -7.15 -8.15
C ILE A 99 10.01 -6.57 -9.47
N ARG A 100 10.29 -7.44 -10.44
CA ARG A 100 10.68 -7.04 -11.80
C ARG A 100 9.42 -6.86 -12.65
N LEU A 101 9.16 -5.66 -13.14
CA LEU A 101 7.96 -5.41 -13.94
C LEU A 101 7.93 -6.26 -15.22
N ALA A 102 9.07 -6.46 -15.89
CA ALA A 102 9.20 -7.29 -17.09
C ALA A 102 8.75 -8.75 -16.98
N ASP A 103 8.77 -9.29 -15.77
CA ASP A 103 8.45 -10.70 -15.55
C ASP A 103 7.00 -10.91 -15.13
N LEU A 104 6.28 -9.83 -14.83
CA LEU A 104 4.85 -9.89 -14.52
C LEU A 104 4.05 -10.32 -15.75
N LYS A 105 2.86 -10.87 -15.51
CA LYS A 105 1.96 -11.38 -16.56
C LYS A 105 0.59 -10.72 -16.44
N PRO A 106 0.17 -9.85 -17.38
CA PRO A 106 -1.08 -9.09 -17.30
C PRO A 106 -2.30 -9.95 -17.05
N ALA A 107 -2.38 -11.11 -17.70
CA ALA A 107 -3.50 -12.04 -17.57
C ALA A 107 -3.72 -12.54 -16.13
N ASN A 108 -2.71 -12.38 -15.27
CA ASN A 108 -2.70 -12.88 -13.91
C ASN A 108 -2.66 -11.74 -12.88
N ILE A 109 -2.46 -10.49 -13.31
CA ILE A 109 -2.50 -9.32 -12.42
C ILE A 109 -3.96 -9.07 -12.00
N ASP A 110 -4.16 -8.54 -10.80
CA ASP A 110 -5.47 -8.12 -10.31
C ASP A 110 -6.16 -7.20 -11.34
N PRO A 111 -7.39 -7.51 -11.76
CA PRO A 111 -8.08 -6.77 -12.82
C PRO A 111 -8.19 -5.28 -12.50
N ARG A 112 -8.29 -4.88 -11.22
CA ARG A 112 -8.41 -3.48 -10.81
C ARG A 112 -7.19 -2.64 -11.16
N LEU A 113 -6.04 -3.25 -11.43
CA LEU A 113 -4.82 -2.53 -11.81
C LEU A 113 -4.81 -2.12 -13.30
N LEU A 114 -5.48 -2.90 -14.16
CA LEU A 114 -5.42 -2.71 -15.61
C LEU A 114 -6.77 -2.29 -16.20
N ASP A 115 -7.87 -2.73 -15.59
CA ASP A 115 -9.21 -2.48 -16.09
C ASP A 115 -9.56 -1.00 -16.00
N ASN A 116 -10.34 -0.56 -17.00
CA ASN A 116 -10.94 0.76 -17.12
C ASN A 116 -9.97 1.96 -17.17
N ASP A 117 -8.64 1.78 -17.07
CA ASP A 117 -7.70 2.86 -17.31
C ASP A 117 -7.61 3.18 -18.81
N PRO A 118 -7.87 4.42 -19.24
CA PRO A 118 -7.67 4.83 -20.63
C PRO A 118 -6.26 4.53 -21.16
N LEU A 119 -5.24 4.52 -20.30
CA LEU A 119 -3.86 4.20 -20.69
C LEU A 119 -3.66 2.75 -21.11
N PHE A 120 -4.51 1.84 -20.59
CA PHE A 120 -4.47 0.41 -20.92
C PHE A 120 -5.57 0.00 -21.92
N LYS A 121 -6.55 0.88 -22.22
CA LYS A 121 -7.60 0.62 -23.23
C LYS A 121 -7.00 0.46 -24.64
N GLY A 122 -7.19 -0.71 -25.25
CA GLY A 122 -6.71 -1.00 -26.60
C GLY A 122 -5.30 -1.59 -26.66
N MET A 123 -4.72 -1.95 -25.51
CA MET A 123 -3.63 -2.91 -25.40
C MET A 123 -4.14 -4.33 -25.71
N THR A 124 -4.51 -4.56 -26.96
CA THR A 124 -4.94 -5.87 -27.44
C THR A 124 -3.71 -6.75 -27.67
N ASN A 125 -3.38 -7.63 -26.71
CA ASN A 125 -2.55 -8.84 -26.88
C ASN A 125 -1.19 -8.73 -27.62
N GLN A 126 -0.64 -7.54 -27.89
CA GLN A 126 0.61 -7.36 -28.62
C GLN A 126 1.39 -6.16 -28.04
N CYS A 127 2.57 -6.47 -27.47
CA CYS A 127 3.44 -5.61 -26.67
C CYS A 127 2.83 -5.12 -25.35
N ASP A 128 2.99 -5.96 -24.34
CA ASP A 128 2.79 -5.60 -22.95
C ASP A 128 3.94 -4.70 -22.50
N PHE A 129 3.66 -3.44 -22.15
CA PHE A 129 4.71 -2.47 -21.77
C PHE A 129 5.61 -3.00 -20.63
N LEU A 130 5.08 -3.94 -19.83
CA LEU A 130 5.82 -4.66 -18.81
C LEU A 130 7.06 -5.30 -19.41
N GLU A 131 6.98 -6.04 -20.52
CA GLU A 131 8.12 -6.70 -21.16
C GLU A 131 9.20 -5.70 -21.64
N CYS A 132 8.82 -4.46 -21.93
CA CYS A 132 9.73 -3.37 -22.27
C CYS A 132 10.33 -2.67 -21.04
N SER A 133 9.75 -2.89 -19.85
CA SER A 133 10.16 -2.23 -18.62
C SER A 133 11.46 -2.78 -18.07
N ASN A 134 12.36 -1.90 -17.68
CA ASN A 134 13.51 -2.25 -16.83
C ASN A 134 13.32 -1.79 -15.38
N ALA A 135 12.11 -1.37 -14.99
CA ALA A 135 11.85 -0.86 -13.67
C ALA A 135 11.65 -1.98 -12.64
N LEU A 136 12.02 -1.67 -11.40
CA LEU A 136 11.88 -2.53 -10.24
C LEU A 136 10.96 -1.87 -9.22
N ILE A 137 10.08 -2.64 -8.59
CA ILE A 137 9.43 -2.24 -7.35
C ILE A 137 10.18 -2.90 -6.20
N LEU A 138 10.69 -2.09 -5.29
CA LEU A 138 11.17 -2.55 -4.00
C LEU A 138 10.07 -2.29 -2.97
N ASN A 139 9.32 -3.34 -2.63
CA ASN A 139 8.32 -3.28 -1.57
C ASN A 139 8.99 -3.65 -0.25
N ILE A 140 8.88 -2.81 0.76
CA ILE A 140 9.53 -3.02 2.06
C ILE A 140 8.44 -3.11 3.11
N ASP A 141 8.54 -4.07 4.02
CA ASP A 141 7.67 -4.10 5.17
C ASP A 141 7.87 -2.85 6.02
N TYR A 142 6.84 -2.53 6.79
CA TYR A 142 6.77 -1.37 7.65
C TYR A 142 7.96 -1.30 8.63
N PRO A 143 8.89 -0.35 8.45
CA PRO A 143 10.02 -0.19 9.34
C PRO A 143 9.66 0.81 10.44
N LEU A 144 9.71 0.39 11.70
CA LEU A 144 9.30 1.22 12.82
C LEU A 144 10.10 2.52 12.92
N GLY A 145 9.42 3.67 12.85
CA GLY A 145 9.99 4.97 13.16
C GLY A 145 11.20 5.35 12.29
N LEU A 146 12.32 5.66 12.95
CA LEU A 146 13.61 5.96 12.31
C LEU A 146 14.13 4.87 11.36
N GLY A 147 13.61 3.63 11.47
CA GLY A 147 13.91 2.56 10.52
C GLY A 147 13.60 2.98 9.08
N ALA A 148 12.49 3.70 8.85
CA ALA A 148 12.09 4.22 7.55
C ALA A 148 13.17 5.14 6.94
N TYR A 149 13.65 6.10 7.72
CA TYR A 149 14.73 6.99 7.31
C TYR A 149 16.00 6.21 6.96
N ASN A 150 16.48 5.34 7.86
CA ASN A 150 17.74 4.62 7.65
C ASN A 150 17.71 3.71 6.42
N ILE A 151 16.58 3.02 6.19
CA ILE A 151 16.42 2.14 5.03
C ILE A 151 16.38 2.96 3.74
N LEU A 152 15.53 3.99 3.66
CA LEU A 152 15.41 4.77 2.43
C LEU A 152 16.69 5.56 2.10
N SER A 153 17.34 6.17 3.10
CA SER A 153 18.63 6.85 2.88
C SER A 153 19.71 5.89 2.37
N LYS A 154 19.78 4.66 2.90
CA LYS A 154 20.75 3.67 2.41
C LYS A 154 20.44 3.18 1.01
N LEU A 155 19.17 3.01 0.68
CA LEU A 155 18.77 2.67 -0.69
C LEU A 155 19.09 3.82 -1.65
N ALA A 156 18.85 5.07 -1.26
CA ALA A 156 19.15 6.24 -2.07
C ALA A 156 20.65 6.43 -2.34
N GLU A 157 21.54 5.95 -1.46
CA GLU A 157 22.99 5.95 -1.70
C GLU A 157 23.42 4.92 -2.76
N GLU A 158 22.74 3.78 -2.84
CA GLU A 158 23.11 2.65 -3.70
C GLU A 158 22.36 2.64 -5.05
N LEU A 159 21.18 3.28 -5.12
CA LEU A 159 20.35 3.33 -6.32
C LEU A 159 20.66 4.56 -7.17
N THR A 160 20.79 4.37 -8.47
CA THR A 160 21.11 5.44 -9.43
C THR A 160 19.90 6.28 -9.83
N GLU A 161 18.72 5.69 -9.86
CA GLU A 161 17.47 6.36 -10.26
C GLU A 161 16.31 5.88 -9.39
N ILE A 162 15.58 6.83 -8.80
CA ILE A 162 14.35 6.56 -8.05
C ILE A 162 13.22 7.31 -8.74
N LEU A 163 12.27 6.55 -9.30
CA LEU A 163 11.13 7.08 -10.05
C LEU A 163 9.97 7.52 -9.15
N GLY A 164 9.90 6.98 -7.93
CA GLY A 164 8.92 7.39 -6.93
C GLY A 164 9.09 6.67 -5.60
N VAL A 165 8.57 7.29 -4.54
CA VAL A 165 8.51 6.78 -3.18
C VAL A 165 7.04 6.78 -2.75
N TYR A 166 6.51 5.60 -2.43
CA TYR A 166 5.09 5.43 -2.07
C TYR A 166 5.00 4.78 -0.70
N ILE A 167 4.35 5.46 0.23
CA ILE A 167 4.28 5.09 1.64
C ILE A 167 2.83 4.74 1.97
N MET A 168 2.60 3.49 2.36
CA MET A 168 1.31 3.04 2.89
C MET A 168 1.47 2.70 4.37
N GLY A 169 0.76 3.42 5.22
CA GLY A 169 0.88 3.31 6.67
C GLY A 169 -0.45 2.99 7.36
N LYS A 170 -0.37 2.34 8.52
CA LYS A 170 -1.46 2.38 9.50
C LYS A 170 -1.38 3.68 10.24
N ALA A 171 -2.53 4.31 10.46
CA ALA A 171 -2.61 5.45 11.35
C ALA A 171 -3.77 5.28 12.33
N ALA A 172 -3.61 5.91 13.49
CA ALA A 172 -4.69 6.16 14.39
C ALA A 172 -5.38 7.46 13.97
N THR A 173 -6.70 7.43 13.80
CA THR A 173 -7.45 8.59 13.30
C THR A 173 -8.01 9.45 14.45
N LEU A 174 -7.97 10.78 14.27
CA LEU A 174 -8.52 11.77 15.18
C LEU A 174 -9.87 12.34 14.71
N ASN A 175 -10.17 12.26 13.41
CA ASN A 175 -11.36 12.83 12.79
C ASN A 175 -12.20 11.85 11.94
N GLY A 176 -11.70 10.64 11.70
CA GLY A 176 -12.35 9.60 10.92
C GLY A 176 -12.76 8.38 11.73
N VAL A 177 -13.09 7.29 11.03
CA VAL A 177 -13.42 5.99 11.60
C VAL A 177 -12.50 4.90 11.04
N LYS A 178 -12.50 3.73 11.68
CA LYS A 178 -11.74 2.56 11.19
C LYS A 178 -12.17 2.23 9.76
N GLY A 179 -11.20 1.96 8.90
CA GLY A 179 -11.43 1.69 7.48
C GLY A 179 -11.30 2.92 6.56
N ASP A 180 -11.30 4.14 7.10
CA ASP A 180 -11.05 5.34 6.30
C ASP A 180 -9.61 5.38 5.78
N VAL A 181 -9.40 6.05 4.64
CA VAL A 181 -8.07 6.33 4.08
C VAL A 181 -7.82 7.83 4.12
N MET A 182 -6.74 8.26 4.75
CA MET A 182 -6.31 9.64 4.90
C MET A 182 -5.11 9.91 3.99
N ILE A 183 -5.17 11.00 3.23
CA ILE A 183 -4.15 11.43 2.29
C ILE A 183 -3.55 12.74 2.79
N PRO A 184 -2.40 12.71 3.48
CA PRO A 184 -1.81 13.91 4.04
C PRO A 184 -1.04 14.72 2.98
N SER A 185 -1.12 16.05 3.06
CA SER A 185 -0.25 16.98 2.33
C SER A 185 0.70 17.75 3.27
N VAL A 186 0.49 17.59 4.58
CA VAL A 186 1.33 18.12 5.65
C VAL A 186 1.65 16.99 6.63
N VAL A 187 2.91 16.84 6.99
CA VAL A 187 3.36 15.89 8.02
C VAL A 187 4.20 16.65 9.05
N GLN A 188 3.76 16.63 10.31
CA GLN A 188 4.58 17.08 11.44
C GLN A 188 5.34 15.90 12.01
N ASP A 189 6.67 16.01 12.08
CA ASP A 189 7.51 14.94 12.59
C ASP A 189 8.08 15.28 13.97
N GLU A 190 7.81 14.44 14.97
CA GLU A 190 8.39 14.59 16.30
C GLU A 190 9.88 14.24 16.35
N GLN A 191 10.40 13.45 15.41
CA GLN A 191 11.81 13.05 15.40
C GLN A 191 12.73 14.19 14.96
N SER A 192 12.43 14.79 13.82
CA SER A 192 13.17 15.95 13.29
C SER A 192 12.63 17.29 13.77
N LEU A 193 11.45 17.31 14.39
CA LEU A 193 10.68 18.52 14.72
C LEU A 193 10.24 19.33 13.48
N ASN A 194 10.44 18.80 12.27
CA ASN A 194 10.08 19.50 11.05
C ASN A 194 8.60 19.39 10.73
N THR A 195 8.08 20.40 10.04
CA THR A 195 6.80 20.33 9.33
C THR A 195 7.09 20.17 7.84
N TYR A 196 6.80 19.00 7.27
CA TYR A 196 6.95 18.76 5.84
C TYR A 196 5.68 19.16 5.09
N LEU A 197 5.84 19.97 4.06
CA LEU A 197 4.80 20.35 3.09
C LEU A 197 5.17 19.74 1.74
N PHE A 198 4.29 18.91 1.18
CA PHE A 198 4.58 18.22 -0.08
C PHE A 198 3.31 18.04 -0.91
N GLN A 199 3.50 17.87 -2.22
CA GLN A 199 2.42 17.49 -3.10
C GLN A 199 2.27 15.97 -3.08
N ASN A 200 1.29 15.48 -2.34
CA ASN A 200 0.93 14.07 -2.40
C ASN A 200 0.44 13.73 -3.81
N VAL A 201 0.98 12.68 -4.41
CA VAL A 201 0.60 12.28 -5.78
C VAL A 201 -0.77 11.61 -5.85
N PHE A 202 -1.31 11.20 -4.71
CA PHE A 202 -2.65 10.63 -4.60
C PHE A 202 -3.67 11.69 -4.25
N THR A 203 -4.88 11.49 -4.75
CA THR A 203 -6.09 12.24 -4.43
C THR A 203 -7.19 11.27 -4.03
N ALA A 204 -8.30 11.78 -3.51
CA ALA A 204 -9.46 10.94 -3.17
C ALA A 204 -9.90 10.03 -4.33
N HIS A 205 -9.93 10.56 -5.56
CA HIS A 205 -10.34 9.84 -6.76
C HIS A 205 -9.48 8.59 -7.04
N ASP A 206 -8.21 8.59 -6.64
CA ASP A 206 -7.31 7.46 -6.89
C ASP A 206 -7.64 6.24 -6.01
N VAL A 207 -8.35 6.46 -4.89
CA VAL A 207 -8.61 5.44 -3.86
C VAL A 207 -10.10 5.09 -3.76
N GLU A 208 -11.00 6.09 -3.81
CA GLU A 208 -12.45 5.93 -3.63
C GLU A 208 -13.07 4.79 -4.46
N PRO A 209 -12.73 4.59 -5.76
CA PRO A 209 -13.33 3.53 -6.56
C PRO A 209 -13.05 2.11 -6.04
N TYR A 210 -12.01 1.95 -5.21
CA TYR A 210 -11.53 0.67 -4.72
C TYR A 210 -11.81 0.46 -3.24
N LEU A 211 -12.37 1.47 -2.54
CA LEU A 211 -12.71 1.43 -1.13
C LEU A 211 -14.22 1.23 -0.97
N MET A 212 -14.63 0.12 -0.35
CA MET A 212 -16.04 -0.28 -0.24
C MET A 212 -16.69 0.19 1.06
N TYR A 213 -15.96 0.15 2.18
CA TYR A 213 -16.54 0.39 3.52
C TYR A 213 -16.13 1.72 4.14
N GLY A 214 -14.97 2.24 3.77
CA GLY A 214 -14.41 3.47 4.32
C GLY A 214 -14.71 4.71 3.49
N THR A 215 -14.33 5.86 4.04
CA THR A 215 -14.30 7.15 3.33
C THR A 215 -12.85 7.55 3.04
N VAL A 216 -12.62 8.27 1.95
CA VAL A 216 -11.31 8.87 1.66
C VAL A 216 -11.31 10.33 2.11
N LEU A 217 -10.32 10.70 2.92
CA LEU A 217 -10.12 12.04 3.46
C LEU A 217 -8.86 12.63 2.82
N ASP A 218 -9.03 13.63 1.96
CA ASP A 218 -7.94 14.27 1.21
C ASP A 218 -7.42 15.54 1.89
N ASN A 219 -6.22 15.99 1.55
CA ASN A 219 -5.56 17.20 2.10
C ASN A 219 -5.49 17.23 3.63
N GLN A 220 -5.18 16.07 4.21
CA GLN A 220 -5.07 15.88 5.65
C GLN A 220 -3.74 16.39 6.21
N LYS A 221 -3.66 16.52 7.55
CA LYS A 221 -2.39 16.75 8.25
C LYS A 221 -2.08 15.57 9.17
N ALA A 222 -0.95 14.93 8.93
CA ALA A 222 -0.49 13.79 9.70
C ALA A 222 0.52 14.21 10.78
N LEU A 223 0.51 13.51 11.91
CA LEU A 223 1.52 13.61 12.96
C LEU A 223 2.33 12.32 13.02
N THR A 224 3.62 12.41 12.72
CA THR A 224 4.60 11.34 12.93
C THR A 224 5.15 11.42 14.34
N VAL A 225 4.93 10.37 15.13
CA VAL A 225 5.30 10.31 16.55
C VAL A 225 6.48 9.38 16.79
N LEU A 226 7.17 9.57 17.92
CA LEU A 226 8.28 8.69 18.32
C LEU A 226 7.83 7.25 18.64
N GLY A 227 6.56 7.10 19.02
CA GLY A 227 5.97 5.84 19.41
C GLY A 227 4.67 6.03 20.17
N THR A 228 3.99 4.92 20.46
CA THR A 228 2.65 4.92 21.08
C THR A 228 2.66 5.25 22.57
N PHE A 229 3.81 5.16 23.25
CA PHE A 229 3.89 5.33 24.71
C PHE A 229 3.72 6.78 25.17
N LEU A 230 4.25 7.74 24.41
CA LEU A 230 4.25 9.16 24.80
C LEU A 230 2.93 9.88 24.47
N GLN A 231 1.99 9.18 23.83
CA GLN A 231 0.71 9.71 23.42
C GLN A 231 -0.23 9.87 24.62
N ASN A 232 -0.46 11.12 25.03
CA ASN A 232 -1.41 11.47 26.09
C ASN A 232 -2.56 12.33 25.55
N SER A 233 -3.68 12.35 26.27
CA SER A 233 -4.92 13.03 25.84
C SER A 233 -4.73 14.52 25.59
N ARG A 234 -3.81 15.18 26.31
CA ARG A 234 -3.53 16.61 26.12
C ARG A 234 -2.82 16.87 24.80
N LEU A 235 -1.81 16.05 24.47
CA LEU A 235 -1.12 16.15 23.17
C LEU A 235 -2.12 15.93 22.03
N MET A 236 -2.96 14.90 22.12
CA MET A 236 -3.99 14.61 21.12
C MET A 236 -5.00 15.76 20.96
N ASP A 237 -5.49 16.34 22.05
CA ASP A 237 -6.43 17.47 22.00
C ASP A 237 -5.81 18.71 21.35
N VAL A 238 -4.54 19.02 21.65
CA VAL A 238 -3.82 20.11 21.00
C VAL A 238 -3.67 19.83 19.51
N MET A 239 -3.17 18.66 19.13
CA MET A 239 -2.93 18.30 17.73
C MET A 239 -4.23 18.29 16.92
N TYR A 240 -5.31 17.74 17.46
CA TYR A 240 -6.62 17.78 16.82
C TYR A 240 -7.12 19.22 16.57
N ARG A 241 -6.95 20.12 17.56
CA ARG A 241 -7.33 21.54 17.42
C ARG A 241 -6.49 22.28 16.38
N GLU A 242 -5.23 21.89 16.18
CA GLU A 242 -4.34 22.42 15.13
C GLU A 242 -4.63 21.82 13.73
N GLY A 243 -5.63 20.94 13.65
CA GLY A 243 -6.09 20.33 12.41
C GLY A 243 -5.29 19.10 11.98
N TYR A 244 -4.58 18.44 12.90
CA TYR A 244 -4.03 17.11 12.66
C TYR A 244 -5.11 16.05 12.78
N THR A 245 -5.13 15.14 11.82
CA THR A 245 -6.25 14.24 11.54
C THR A 245 -5.86 12.78 11.72
N ASP A 246 -4.57 12.48 11.65
CA ASP A 246 -4.04 11.15 11.84
C ASP A 246 -2.68 11.15 12.55
N ILE A 247 -2.40 10.05 13.24
CA ILE A 247 -1.19 9.81 14.01
C ILE A 247 -0.56 8.50 13.54
N GLU A 248 0.70 8.57 13.14
CA GLU A 248 1.51 7.45 12.65
C GLU A 248 2.98 7.64 13.03
N MET A 249 3.92 6.85 12.49
CA MET A 249 5.29 6.80 13.00
C MET A 249 6.39 6.93 11.92
N GLU A 250 6.08 6.98 10.62
CA GLU A 250 7.04 6.71 9.53
C GLU A 250 7.09 7.77 8.43
N ALA A 251 6.02 8.53 8.21
CA ALA A 251 5.94 9.50 7.12
C ALA A 251 7.05 10.56 7.26
N GLY A 252 7.21 11.14 8.45
CA GLY A 252 8.28 12.10 8.76
C GLY A 252 9.70 11.58 8.46
N PRO A 253 10.08 10.40 8.98
CA PRO A 253 11.35 9.74 8.65
C PRO A 253 11.57 9.48 7.16
N TYR A 254 10.55 9.01 6.43
CA TYR A 254 10.68 8.85 4.97
C TYR A 254 10.86 10.20 4.27
N LEU A 255 10.10 11.23 4.66
CA LEU A 255 10.21 12.58 4.10
C LEU A 255 11.57 13.23 4.42
N SER A 256 12.18 12.88 5.55
CA SER A 256 13.55 13.25 5.89
C SER A 256 14.56 12.65 4.90
N ALA A 257 14.38 11.39 4.51
CA ALA A 257 15.23 10.76 3.48
C ALA A 257 14.95 11.34 2.08
N VAL A 258 13.67 11.58 1.72
CA VAL A 258 13.27 12.26 0.46
C VAL A 258 13.90 13.65 0.35
N TYR A 259 14.01 14.40 1.45
CA TYR A 259 14.73 15.67 1.46
C TYR A 259 16.19 15.49 1.02
N GLU A 260 16.89 14.51 1.60
CA GLU A 260 18.32 14.28 1.32
C GLU A 260 18.56 13.75 -0.09
N MET A 261 17.58 13.06 -0.69
CA MET A 261 17.61 12.64 -2.08
C MET A 261 17.50 13.81 -3.06
N THR A 262 16.91 14.92 -2.63
CA THR A 262 16.58 16.06 -3.51
C THR A 262 17.45 17.29 -3.22
N ARG A 263 18.12 17.31 -2.07
CA ARG A 263 18.98 18.39 -1.63
C ARG A 263 20.31 17.81 -1.15
N PRO A 264 21.46 18.37 -1.55
CA PRO A 264 22.79 17.83 -1.22
C PRO A 264 23.22 18.17 0.23
N LYS A 265 22.31 18.07 1.20
CA LYS A 265 22.59 18.27 2.62
C LYS A 265 21.58 17.50 3.47
N ARG A 266 21.98 17.19 4.71
CA ARG A 266 21.10 16.59 5.72
C ARG A 266 19.82 17.41 5.90
N TYR A 267 18.69 16.72 6.13
CA TYR A 267 17.43 17.38 6.48
C TYR A 267 17.63 18.31 7.71
N PRO A 268 16.98 19.49 7.76
CA PRO A 268 17.11 20.42 8.88
C PRO A 268 16.41 19.86 10.13
N VAL A 269 16.48 20.60 11.24
CA VAL A 269 15.78 20.25 12.48
C VAL A 269 14.93 21.43 12.91
N ASN A 270 13.68 21.17 13.27
CA ASN A 270 12.71 22.17 13.72
C ASN A 270 12.45 23.30 12.70
N GLU A 271 12.29 22.93 11.42
CA GLU A 271 11.98 23.84 10.33
C GLU A 271 10.71 23.45 9.56
N ILE A 272 10.13 24.42 8.86
CA ILE A 272 9.11 24.14 7.84
C ILE A 272 9.83 23.78 6.54
N VAL A 273 9.67 22.54 6.12
CA VAL A 273 10.35 21.96 4.97
C VAL A 273 9.38 21.83 3.80
N ASN A 274 9.63 22.62 2.75
CA ASN A 274 8.89 22.53 1.50
C ASN A 274 9.54 21.47 0.57
N LEU A 275 8.76 20.48 0.12
CA LEU A 275 9.13 19.42 -0.83
C LEU A 275 8.25 19.45 -2.10
N TYR A 276 7.62 20.59 -2.43
CA TYR A 276 6.94 20.77 -3.70
C TYR A 276 7.94 20.76 -4.87
N GLY A 277 7.58 20.10 -5.97
CA GLY A 277 8.37 20.11 -7.21
C GLY A 277 9.63 19.23 -7.20
N ILE A 278 9.72 18.26 -6.29
CA ILE A 278 10.78 17.24 -6.33
C ILE A 278 10.70 16.38 -7.61
N PRO A 279 11.82 15.81 -8.10
CA PRO A 279 11.91 15.24 -9.45
C PRO A 279 11.33 13.82 -9.60
N PHE A 280 10.72 13.27 -8.55
CA PHE A 280 10.11 11.95 -8.53
C PHE A 280 8.82 11.97 -7.72
N ASP A 281 7.94 10.99 -7.96
CA ASP A 281 6.67 10.91 -7.27
C ASP A 281 6.86 10.64 -5.77
N THR A 282 6.11 11.33 -4.91
CA THR A 282 6.05 11.01 -3.48
C THR A 282 4.59 10.94 -3.05
N GLY A 283 4.18 9.77 -2.57
CA GLY A 283 2.80 9.51 -2.17
C GLY A 283 2.72 8.93 -0.78
N VAL A 284 1.77 9.41 0.02
CA VAL A 284 1.52 8.92 1.37
C VAL A 284 0.03 8.58 1.50
N LEU A 285 -0.28 7.34 1.90
CA LEU A 285 -1.63 6.87 2.16
C LEU A 285 -1.66 6.24 3.55
N HIS A 286 -2.49 6.78 4.44
CA HIS A 286 -2.70 6.22 5.77
C HIS A 286 -4.08 5.60 5.84
N TYR A 287 -4.21 4.37 6.31
CA TYR A 287 -5.53 3.81 6.61
C TYR A 287 -5.77 3.74 8.11
N ALA A 288 -6.98 4.12 8.51
CA ALA A 288 -7.41 4.22 9.89
C ALA A 288 -7.59 2.82 10.49
N SER A 289 -6.73 2.49 11.45
CA SER A 289 -6.68 1.18 12.09
C SER A 289 -7.36 1.18 13.48
N ASP A 290 -7.32 2.33 14.13
CA ASP A 290 -7.73 2.54 15.50
C ASP A 290 -7.99 4.03 15.76
N THR A 291 -8.58 4.33 16.92
CA THR A 291 -8.71 5.72 17.39
C THR A 291 -7.92 5.88 18.68
N PRO A 292 -7.08 6.92 18.82
CA PRO A 292 -6.15 7.05 19.94
C PRO A 292 -6.81 7.07 21.33
N LEU A 293 -8.07 7.48 21.40
CA LEU A 293 -8.86 7.58 22.64
C LEU A 293 -9.59 6.27 23.00
N SER A 294 -9.62 5.27 22.11
CA SER A 294 -10.28 3.98 22.35
C SER A 294 -9.34 2.94 22.96
N LYS A 295 -8.71 3.26 24.11
CA LYS A 295 -7.94 2.25 24.86
C LYS A 295 -8.83 1.03 25.16
N GLY A 296 -8.55 -0.11 24.53
CA GLY A 296 -9.23 -1.38 24.78
C GLY A 296 -10.11 -1.92 23.65
N LYS A 297 -10.28 -1.21 22.52
CA LYS A 297 -10.92 -1.76 21.30
C LYS A 297 -9.90 -1.95 20.18
N ASN A 298 -8.83 -2.68 20.48
CA ASN A 298 -7.80 -3.04 19.52
C ASN A 298 -8.38 -3.93 18.41
N LEU A 299 -7.75 -3.91 17.22
CA LEU A 299 -8.08 -4.76 16.07
C LEU A 299 -8.10 -6.28 16.35
N GLY A 300 -7.69 -6.72 17.56
CA GLY A 300 -7.73 -8.12 17.96
C GLY A 300 -9.05 -8.63 18.53
N ALA A 301 -10.08 -7.78 18.73
CA ALA A 301 -11.25 -8.15 19.56
C ALA A 301 -12.65 -7.94 18.92
N GLY A 302 -12.74 -7.58 17.63
CA GLY A 302 -14.01 -7.53 16.89
C GLY A 302 -13.99 -8.46 15.68
N ALA A 303 -15.04 -8.46 14.85
CA ALA A 303 -15.10 -9.14 13.56
C ALA A 303 -14.19 -8.47 12.50
N LEU A 304 -12.91 -8.33 12.86
CA LEU A 304 -12.04 -7.20 12.53
C LEU A 304 -11.04 -7.50 11.42
N SER A 305 -11.37 -8.37 10.47
CA SER A 305 -10.43 -8.71 9.40
C SER A 305 -10.72 -8.09 8.04
N TYR A 306 -11.95 -7.63 7.78
CA TYR A 306 -12.32 -7.17 6.43
C TYR A 306 -12.10 -5.66 6.21
N GLU A 307 -12.51 -4.80 7.15
CA GLU A 307 -12.40 -3.32 6.99
C GLU A 307 -10.95 -2.85 6.78
N GLY A 308 -10.03 -3.24 7.67
CA GLY A 308 -8.61 -2.87 7.52
C GLY A 308 -7.95 -3.51 6.30
N MET A 309 -8.51 -4.61 5.79
CA MET A 309 -8.04 -5.23 4.56
C MET A 309 -8.52 -4.44 3.34
N ASP A 310 -9.78 -4.02 3.31
CA ASP A 310 -10.35 -3.23 2.22
C ASP A 310 -9.54 -1.96 1.97
N SER A 311 -9.28 -1.17 3.02
CA SER A 311 -8.45 0.05 2.91
C SER A 311 -7.01 -0.25 2.49
N THR A 312 -6.44 -1.36 2.98
CA THR A 312 -5.09 -1.78 2.58
C THR A 312 -5.03 -2.08 1.09
N TYR A 313 -6.01 -2.82 0.55
CA TYR A 313 -6.04 -3.12 -0.89
C TYR A 313 -6.40 -1.90 -1.72
N ALA A 314 -7.32 -1.04 -1.28
CA ALA A 314 -7.65 0.21 -1.99
C ALA A 314 -6.40 1.09 -2.14
N ALA A 315 -5.64 1.29 -1.06
CA ALA A 315 -4.38 2.02 -1.10
C ALA A 315 -3.31 1.32 -1.96
N SER A 316 -3.20 -0.01 -1.87
CA SER A 316 -2.25 -0.78 -2.67
C SER A 316 -2.57 -0.72 -4.17
N VAL A 317 -3.85 -0.75 -4.54
CA VAL A 317 -4.32 -0.56 -5.92
C VAL A 317 -3.97 0.83 -6.41
N ALA A 318 -4.26 1.88 -5.64
CA ALA A 318 -3.90 3.25 -6.00
C ALA A 318 -2.38 3.40 -6.25
N ILE A 319 -1.55 2.86 -5.36
CA ILE A 319 -0.09 2.87 -5.49
C ILE A 319 0.37 2.16 -6.75
N LEU A 320 -0.09 0.92 -6.97
CA LEU A 320 0.34 0.15 -8.13
C LEU A 320 -0.13 0.75 -9.44
N ARG A 321 -1.37 1.26 -9.51
CA ARG A 321 -1.86 1.99 -10.68
C ARG A 321 -0.99 3.22 -10.98
N ARG A 322 -0.61 3.99 -9.96
CA ARG A 322 0.29 5.14 -10.14
C ARG A 322 1.65 4.70 -10.69
N ILE A 323 2.25 3.64 -10.13
CA ILE A 323 3.52 3.08 -10.61
C ILE A 323 3.43 2.65 -12.08
N LEU A 324 2.41 1.85 -12.44
CA LEU A 324 2.23 1.35 -13.81
C LEU A 324 1.99 2.52 -14.79
N ASN A 325 1.19 3.51 -14.40
CA ASN A 325 0.92 4.69 -15.22
C ASN A 325 2.18 5.55 -15.44
N GLN A 326 3.04 5.68 -14.43
CA GLN A 326 4.33 6.37 -14.60
C GLN A 326 5.26 5.59 -15.51
N GLU A 327 5.29 4.26 -15.38
CA GLU A 327 6.15 3.42 -16.21
C GLU A 327 5.75 3.49 -17.69
N VAL A 328 4.45 3.41 -17.99
CA VAL A 328 3.96 3.61 -19.37
C VAL A 328 4.41 4.97 -19.91
N LYS A 329 4.24 6.05 -19.13
CA LYS A 329 4.68 7.40 -19.55
C LYS A 329 6.18 7.46 -19.81
N ARG A 330 7.00 6.85 -18.94
CA ARG A 330 8.47 6.82 -19.06
C ARG A 330 8.92 6.08 -20.32
N LEU A 331 8.40 4.88 -20.55
CA LEU A 331 8.70 4.08 -21.76
C LEU A 331 8.27 4.81 -23.02
N SER A 332 7.17 5.56 -22.95
CA SER A 332 6.66 6.32 -24.08
C SER A 332 7.48 7.57 -24.40
N ALA A 333 7.90 8.31 -23.39
CA ALA A 333 8.84 9.42 -23.55
C ALA A 333 10.22 8.94 -24.07
N GLY A 334 10.65 7.74 -23.68
CA GLY A 334 11.87 7.10 -24.16
C GLY A 334 11.78 6.46 -25.55
N GLY A 335 10.62 6.48 -26.21
CA GLY A 335 10.40 5.85 -27.52
C GLY A 335 10.40 4.32 -27.51
N GLN A 336 10.40 3.70 -26.32
CA GLN A 336 10.36 2.25 -26.12
C GLN A 336 8.94 1.68 -26.19
N TYR A 337 7.91 2.54 -26.07
CA TYR A 337 6.50 2.15 -26.13
C TYR A 337 5.63 3.26 -26.75
N PRO A 338 4.91 3.05 -27.86
CA PRO A 338 4.05 4.08 -28.43
C PRO A 338 2.72 4.21 -27.64
N LEU A 339 2.43 5.39 -27.06
CA LEU A 339 1.07 5.71 -26.63
C LEU A 339 0.17 5.79 -27.87
N LYS A 340 -0.86 4.95 -27.95
CA LYS A 340 -1.94 5.18 -28.91
C LYS A 340 -2.63 6.49 -28.51
N ALA A 341 -2.65 7.47 -29.42
CA ALA A 341 -3.44 8.68 -29.23
C ALA A 341 -4.90 8.27 -28.97
N SER A 342 -5.42 8.69 -27.82
CA SER A 342 -6.85 8.62 -27.51
C SER A 342 -7.60 9.49 -28.53
N ASN A 343 -8.38 8.85 -29.42
CA ASN A 343 -9.36 9.54 -30.25
C ASN A 343 -10.60 9.92 -29.44
#